data_AF-A4P0E6-F1
#
_entry.id   AF-A4P0E6-F1
#
_cell.length_a   1.000
_cell.length_b   1.000
_cell.length_c   1.000
_cell.angle_alpha   90.00
_cell.angle_beta   90.00
_cell.angle_gamma   90.00
#
_symmetry.space_group_name_H-M   'P 1'
#
loop_
_entity.id
_entity.type
_entity.pdbx_description
1 polymer ?
#
loop_
_entity_poly.entity_id
_entity_poly.type
_entity_poly.pdbx_seq_one_letter_code
_entity_poly.pdbx_strand_id
1 'polypeptide(L)'
;MASGLSCAVGFKNATNGGVKVALDAIGAAEAPHNFLSVTKFGHSAIVSTKGNEDCHIILRGGDKGPNYSAEDVEKVCADIEKTGRIPHVMVDFSHANSSKQYKKANGCLPRRM
;
A
#
# COMPACT_ATOMS: atom_id res chain seq x y z
N MET A 1 7.01 12.02 4.02
CA MET A 1 7.21 11.26 5.28
C MET A 1 7.62 9.83 5.02
N ALA A 2 6.86 9.04 4.24
CA ALA A 2 7.17 7.62 4.00
C ALA A 2 8.59 7.36 3.45
N SER A 3 9.11 8.26 2.61
CA SER A 3 10.49 8.25 2.09
C SER A 3 11.59 8.35 3.16
N GLY A 4 11.25 8.71 4.41
CA GLY A 4 12.17 8.91 5.51
C GLY A 4 12.04 7.90 6.65
N LEU A 5 11.19 6.87 6.49
CA LEU A 5 11.04 5.82 7.49
C LEU A 5 12.12 4.76 7.31
N SER A 6 12.70 4.31 8.42
CA SER A 6 13.70 3.22 8.44
C SER A 6 13.08 1.82 8.42
N CYS A 7 11.85 1.68 7.92
CA CYS A 7 11.12 0.43 7.87
C CYS A 7 10.29 0.34 6.59
N ALA A 8 9.87 -0.90 6.26
CA ALA A 8 9.00 -1.15 5.13
C ALA A 8 7.64 -0.44 5.29
N VAL A 9 7.12 0.10 4.19
CA VAL A 9 5.86 0.87 4.18
C VAL A 9 4.86 0.26 3.21
N GLY A 10 3.67 -0.03 3.71
CA GLY A 10 2.55 -0.48 2.89
C GLY A 10 1.58 0.65 2.56
N PHE A 11 1.31 0.87 1.27
CA PHE A 11 0.34 1.85 0.80
C PHE A 11 -0.99 1.18 0.46
N LYS A 12 -2.05 1.53 1.20
CA LYS A 12 -3.40 1.02 0.97
C LYS A 12 -3.99 1.62 -0.31
N ASN A 13 -4.69 0.79 -1.10
CA ASN A 13 -5.51 1.28 -2.21
C ASN A 13 -6.62 2.24 -1.71
N ALA A 14 -7.12 3.08 -2.61
CA ALA A 14 -8.14 4.09 -2.30
C ALA A 14 -9.49 3.46 -1.86
N THR A 15 -10.36 4.24 -1.20
CA THR A 15 -11.70 3.78 -0.74
C THR A 15 -12.58 3.29 -1.88
N ASN A 16 -12.44 3.86 -3.07
CA ASN A 16 -13.15 3.42 -4.27
C ASN A 16 -12.56 2.16 -4.94
N GLY A 17 -11.50 1.56 -4.37
CA GLY A 17 -10.81 0.41 -4.93
C GLY A 17 -9.63 0.75 -5.87
N GLY A 18 -9.43 2.03 -6.20
CA GLY A 18 -8.38 2.46 -7.12
C GLY A 18 -6.97 2.20 -6.59
N VAL A 19 -6.15 1.51 -7.38
CA VAL A 19 -4.76 1.15 -7.03
C VAL A 19 -3.73 2.18 -7.46
N LYS A 20 -4.03 2.97 -8.50
CA LYS A 20 -3.12 4.00 -9.04
C LYS A 20 -2.58 4.95 -7.98
N VAL A 21 -3.45 5.40 -7.06
CA VAL A 21 -3.04 6.31 -5.97
C VAL A 21 -1.99 5.67 -5.06
N ALA A 22 -2.10 4.36 -4.78
CA ALA A 22 -1.11 3.66 -3.98
C ALA A 22 0.20 3.44 -4.77
N LEU A 23 0.13 3.11 -6.06
CA LEU A 23 1.32 2.96 -6.91
C LEU A 23 2.07 4.27 -7.10
N ASP A 24 1.36 5.38 -7.33
CA ASP A 24 1.95 6.72 -7.40
C ASP A 24 2.61 7.10 -6.07
N ALA A 25 2.00 6.74 -4.93
CA ALA A 25 2.56 6.99 -3.61
C ALA A 25 3.82 6.16 -3.32
N ILE A 26 3.88 4.91 -3.79
CA ILE A 26 5.09 4.07 -3.74
C ILE A 26 6.22 4.75 -4.51
N GLY A 27 5.97 5.14 -5.77
CA GLY A 27 6.99 5.82 -6.56
C GLY A 27 7.43 7.16 -5.98
N ALA A 28 6.51 7.89 -5.34
CA ALA A 28 6.88 9.09 -4.59
C ALA A 28 7.75 8.76 -3.36
N ALA A 29 7.45 7.69 -2.62
CA ALA A 29 8.18 7.30 -1.42
C ALA A 29 9.60 6.81 -1.71
N GLU A 30 9.82 6.18 -2.86
CA GLU A 30 11.14 5.74 -3.34
C GLU A 30 12.09 6.91 -3.63
N ALA A 31 11.57 8.10 -3.90
CA ALA A 31 12.37 9.27 -4.24
C ALA A 31 12.84 10.06 -2.99
N PRO A 32 13.96 10.81 -3.08
CA PRO A 32 14.34 11.80 -2.08
C PRO A 32 13.30 12.92 -1.92
N HIS A 33 12.96 13.27 -0.68
CA HIS A 33 12.04 14.37 -0.36
C HIS A 33 12.54 15.24 0.79
N ASN A 34 12.06 16.49 0.82
CA ASN A 34 12.18 17.41 1.95
C ASN A 34 10.80 17.66 2.56
N PHE A 35 10.68 17.60 3.88
CA PHE A 35 9.43 17.97 4.57
C PHE A 35 9.71 18.60 5.94
N LEU A 36 8.76 19.40 6.42
CA LEU A 36 8.82 19.99 7.75
C LEU A 36 8.50 18.93 8.81
N SER A 37 9.36 18.82 9.81
CA SER A 37 9.20 17.89 10.92
C SER A 37 9.80 18.47 12.20
N VAL A 38 9.91 17.65 13.24
CA VAL A 38 10.56 17.99 14.51
C VAL A 38 11.83 17.18 14.69
N THR A 39 12.86 17.81 15.23
CA THR A 39 14.07 17.12 15.70
C THR A 39 13.73 16.26 16.91
N LYS A 40 14.65 15.36 17.31
CA LYS A 40 14.51 14.57 18.53
C LYS A 40 14.37 15.41 19.81
N PHE A 41 14.75 16.70 19.76
CA PHE A 41 14.65 17.66 20.86
C PHE A 41 13.40 18.56 20.77
N GLY A 42 12.48 18.30 19.83
CA GLY A 42 11.21 19.02 19.72
C GLY A 42 11.27 20.33 18.94
N HIS A 43 12.43 20.73 18.41
CA HIS A 43 12.53 21.91 17.55
C HIS A 43 12.07 21.61 16.13
N SER A 44 11.37 22.56 15.51
CA SER A 44 10.99 22.48 14.10
C SER A 44 12.24 22.44 13.21
N ALA A 45 12.25 21.56 12.20
CA ALA A 45 13.34 21.41 11.26
C ALA A 45 12.82 20.97 9.87
N ILE A 46 13.64 21.21 8.85
CA ILE A 46 13.45 20.61 7.53
C ILE A 46 14.22 19.28 7.54
N VAL A 47 13.53 18.18 7.23
CA VAL A 47 14.11 16.85 7.11
C VAL A 47 14.25 16.49 5.64
N SER A 48 15.47 16.14 5.23
CA SER A 48 15.78 15.57 3.92
C SER A 48 15.85 14.05 4.01
N THR A 49 15.27 13.36 3.03
CA THR A 49 15.21 11.89 2.97
C THR A 49 15.89 11.38 1.72
N LYS A 50 16.38 10.14 1.75
CA LYS A 50 16.99 9.48 0.59
C LYS A 50 15.98 8.74 -0.29
N GLY A 51 14.76 8.55 0.18
CA GLY A 51 13.81 7.61 -0.41
C GLY A 51 13.71 6.32 0.41
N ASN A 52 12.64 5.56 0.16
CA ASN A 52 12.38 4.27 0.77
C ASN A 52 12.01 3.26 -0.32
N GLU A 53 12.91 2.33 -0.61
CA GLU A 53 12.74 1.27 -1.62
C GLU A 53 11.87 0.10 -1.09
N ASP A 54 11.68 -0.01 0.22
CA ASP A 54 10.90 -1.07 0.87
C ASP A 54 9.40 -0.75 0.92
N CYS A 55 8.84 -0.38 -0.23
CA CYS A 55 7.44 0.02 -0.37
C CYS A 55 6.61 -1.04 -1.12
N HIS A 56 5.38 -1.30 -0.68
CA HIS A 56 4.47 -2.25 -1.34
C HIS A 56 3.01 -1.80 -1.27
N ILE A 57 2.17 -2.37 -2.14
CA ILE A 57 0.73 -2.08 -2.14
C ILE A 57 -0.02 -3.01 -1.18
N ILE A 58 -1.04 -2.47 -0.52
CA ILE A 58 -2.00 -3.21 0.30
C ILE A 58 -3.39 -3.12 -0.34
N LEU A 59 -3.93 -4.29 -0.73
CA LEU A 59 -5.30 -4.45 -1.21
C LEU A 59 -6.26 -4.65 -0.03
N ARG A 60 -7.21 -3.74 0.15
CA ARG A 60 -8.13 -3.68 1.29
C ARG A 60 -9.61 -3.54 0.90
N GLY A 61 -9.93 -3.86 -0.35
CA GLY A 61 -11.22 -3.68 -1.00
C GLY A 61 -11.52 -2.22 -1.35
N GLY A 62 -12.74 -1.98 -1.82
CA GLY A 62 -13.27 -0.64 -2.01
C GLY A 62 -14.79 -0.61 -2.14
N ASP A 63 -15.33 0.51 -2.61
CA ASP A 63 -16.77 0.75 -2.75
C ASP A 63 -17.45 -0.25 -3.70
N LYS A 64 -16.70 -0.82 -4.65
CA LYS A 64 -17.17 -1.86 -5.57
C LYS A 64 -17.14 -3.28 -4.98
N GLY A 65 -16.66 -3.43 -3.75
CA GLY A 65 -16.51 -4.70 -3.07
C GLY A 65 -15.05 -5.11 -2.82
N PRO A 66 -14.83 -6.39 -2.49
CA PRO A 66 -13.49 -6.93 -2.26
C PRO A 66 -12.60 -6.90 -3.50
N ASN A 67 -11.29 -6.89 -3.30
CA ASN A 67 -10.28 -6.93 -4.36
C ASN A 67 -9.14 -7.91 -4.04
N TYR A 68 -9.48 -9.09 -3.53
CA TYR A 68 -8.52 -10.13 -3.15
C TYR A 68 -8.57 -11.39 -4.03
N SER A 69 -9.43 -11.42 -5.06
CA SER A 69 -9.51 -12.57 -5.94
C SER A 69 -8.21 -12.75 -6.75
N ALA A 70 -7.98 -13.94 -7.29
CA ALA A 70 -6.81 -14.20 -8.13
C ALA A 70 -6.74 -13.21 -9.32
N GLU A 71 -7.90 -12.92 -9.93
CA GLU A 71 -8.02 -11.95 -11.03
C GLU A 71 -7.68 -10.52 -10.58
N ASP A 72 -8.08 -10.13 -9.37
CA ASP A 72 -7.76 -8.80 -8.83
C ASP A 72 -6.25 -8.67 -8.57
N VAL A 73 -5.64 -9.70 -7.97
CA VAL A 73 -4.20 -9.71 -7.70
C VAL A 73 -3.42 -9.69 -9.00
N GLU A 74 -3.80 -10.50 -9.99
CA GLU A 74 -3.14 -10.54 -11.30
C GLU A 74 -3.20 -9.19 -12.02
N LYS A 75 -4.36 -8.52 -12.03
CA LYS A 75 -4.50 -7.17 -12.59
C LYS A 75 -3.57 -6.18 -11.91
N VAL A 76 -3.47 -6.23 -10.58
CA VAL A 76 -2.60 -5.34 -9.81
C VAL A 76 -1.12 -5.65 -10.07
N CYS A 77 -0.74 -6.92 -10.13
CA CYS A 77 0.62 -7.32 -10.50
C CYS A 77 1.01 -6.77 -11.88
N ALA A 78 0.13 -6.93 -12.88
CA ALA A 78 0.36 -6.37 -14.22
C ALA A 78 0.49 -4.83 -14.21
N ASP A 79 -0.27 -4.13 -13.37
CA ASP A 79 -0.15 -2.68 -13.21
C ASP A 79 1.16 -2.28 -12.52
N ILE A 80 1.65 -3.05 -11.56
CA ILE A 80 2.97 -2.83 -10.92
C ILE A 80 4.09 -3.02 -11.93
N GLU A 81 4.04 -4.09 -12.72
CA GLU A 81 5.06 -4.42 -13.73
C GLU A 81 5.18 -3.31 -14.79
N LYS A 82 4.08 -2.70 -15.22
CA LYS A 82 4.08 -1.54 -16.13
C LYS A 82 4.86 -0.34 -15.58
N THR A 83 5.06 -0.28 -14.27
CA THR A 83 5.86 0.77 -13.63
C THR A 83 7.33 0.40 -13.45
N GLY A 84 7.76 -0.77 -13.93
CA GLY A 84 9.14 -1.27 -13.82
C GLY A 84 9.49 -1.85 -12.45
N ARG A 85 8.49 -2.12 -11.59
CA ARG A 85 8.68 -2.66 -10.23
C ARG A 85 8.39 -4.16 -10.19
N ILE A 86 8.96 -4.83 -9.20
CA ILE A 86 8.67 -6.24 -8.92
C ILE A 86 7.27 -6.32 -8.29
N PRO A 87 6.35 -7.15 -8.82
CA PRO A 87 4.99 -7.23 -8.31
C PRO A 87 4.94 -7.95 -6.95
N HIS A 88 4.76 -7.17 -5.89
CA HIS A 88 4.48 -7.65 -4.54
C HIS A 88 3.22 -7.00 -4.00
N VAL A 89 2.27 -7.83 -3.56
CA VAL A 89 0.96 -7.40 -3.09
C VAL A 89 0.70 -8.00 -1.71
N MET A 90 0.32 -7.15 -0.76
CA MET A 90 -0.24 -7.57 0.51
C MET A 90 -1.76 -7.46 0.47
N VAL A 91 -2.48 -8.44 1.01
CA VAL A 91 -3.94 -8.42 1.11
C VAL A 91 -4.37 -8.20 2.56
N ASP A 92 -5.15 -7.15 2.80
CA ASP A 92 -5.85 -6.89 4.07
C ASP A 92 -7.21 -7.62 4.02
N PHE A 93 -7.36 -8.70 4.78
CA PHE A 93 -8.60 -9.50 4.85
C PHE A 93 -9.73 -8.82 5.64
N SER A 94 -9.52 -7.61 6.17
CA SER A 94 -10.53 -6.82 6.87
C SER A 94 -11.15 -5.76 5.93
N HIS A 95 -11.70 -4.69 6.49
CA HIS A 95 -12.21 -3.54 5.75
C HIS A 95 -13.23 -3.90 4.66
N ALA A 96 -13.09 -3.37 3.45
CA ALA A 96 -14.02 -3.61 2.37
C ALA A 96 -13.88 -5.04 1.81
N ASN A 97 -12.73 -5.68 1.98
CA ASN A 97 -12.55 -7.10 1.65
C ASN A 97 -13.45 -8.01 2.47
N SER A 98 -13.72 -7.67 3.74
CA SER A 98 -14.70 -8.38 4.56
C SER A 98 -16.10 -7.76 4.54
N SER A 99 -16.35 -6.73 3.73
CA SER A 99 -17.56 -5.88 3.82
C SER A 99 -17.82 -5.36 5.24
N LYS A 100 -16.75 -5.10 6.01
CA LYS A 100 -16.76 -4.78 7.45
C LYS A 100 -17.41 -5.85 8.34
N GLN A 101 -17.51 -7.09 7.86
CA GLN A 101 -18.04 -8.23 8.61
C GLN A 101 -16.87 -9.13 9.05
N TYR A 102 -16.49 -9.06 10.34
CA TYR A 102 -15.32 -9.78 10.85
C TYR A 102 -15.33 -11.29 10.52
N LYS A 103 -16.52 -11.92 10.48
CA LYS A 103 -16.68 -13.35 10.13
C LYS A 103 -16.21 -13.70 8.72
N LYS A 104 -16.22 -12.74 7.78
CA LYS A 104 -15.78 -12.94 6.40
C LYS A 104 -14.25 -12.93 6.23
N ALA A 105 -13.49 -12.44 7.21
CA ALA A 105 -12.04 -12.44 7.15
C ALA A 105 -11.47 -13.88 6.98
N ASN A 106 -12.09 -14.86 7.63
CA ASN A 106 -11.72 -16.28 7.46
C ASN A 106 -12.03 -16.84 6.06
N GLY A 107 -12.99 -16.26 5.35
CA GLY A 107 -13.33 -16.64 3.97
C GLY A 107 -12.38 -16.07 2.91
N CYS A 108 -11.54 -15.10 3.29
CA CYS A 108 -10.54 -14.48 2.41
C CYS A 108 -9.22 -15.28 2.38
N LEU A 109 -9.02 -16.20 3.32
CA LEU A 109 -7.87 -17.10 3.31
C LEU A 109 -8.01 -18.05 2.10
N PRO A 110 -6.92 -18.28 1.34
CA PRO A 110 -6.94 -19.31 0.32
C PRO A 110 -7.28 -20.63 0.99
N ARG A 111 -8.47 -21.18 0.69
CA ARG A 111 -8.78 -22.56 1.04
C ARG A 111 -7.73 -23.38 0.32
N ARG A 112 -6.90 -24.11 1.09
CA ARG A 112 -5.92 -25.05 0.51
C ARG A 112 -6.63 -25.85 -0.58
N MET A 113 -6.19 -25.68 -1.82
CA MET A 113 -6.45 -26.66 -2.87
C MET A 113 -5.72 -27.95 -2.53
#